data_AF-A0AB34IPV5-F1
#
_entry.id   AF-A0AB34IPV5-F1
#
_cell.length_a   1.000
_cell.length_b   1.000
_cell.length_c   1.000
_cell.angle_alpha   90.00
_cell.angle_beta   90.00
_cell.angle_gamma   90.00
#
_symmetry.space_group_name_H-M   'P 1'
#
loop_
_entity.id
_entity.type
_entity.pdbx_description
1 polymer ?
#
loop_
_entity_poly.entity_id
_entity_poly.type
_entity_poly.pdbx_seq_one_letter_code
_entity_poly.pdbx_strand_id
1 'polypeptide(L)'
;MHQWLALLLLICPEARAMRIVGGVMRPPLRCPSPFLRLDLEGKTSRTERRRLMSTGEAELTEELPSASAGFSYANFARERPFANNILIATTKTAAADLLAQVVIAQTPLDSLDLQRSLLFCLFGAVYLGGFQYFYQVNVFKKLFDVEAFTSQPWEDKLRDGPGLRALAAQTALDLTVLTFIYLPTFYVFKAAVFSGSMDPHVWASSGLASYQSNFQKDEFDLIRVWLPADLVCFSVPLYLRLPVRHVVSFVWTAYLSFARGGH
;
A
#
# COMPACT_ATOMS: atom_id res chain seq x y z
N MET A 1 9.24 9.22 -22.77
CA MET A 1 9.55 7.97 -22.04
C MET A 1 10.71 8.13 -21.04
N HIS A 2 11.83 8.80 -21.38
CA HIS A 2 12.93 9.09 -20.44
C HIS A 2 12.53 9.97 -19.23
N GLN A 3 11.52 10.83 -19.36
CA GLN A 3 11.04 11.70 -18.26
C GLN A 3 10.36 10.92 -17.11
N TRP A 4 9.79 9.74 -17.36
CA TRP A 4 9.06 8.98 -16.33
C TRP A 4 9.97 8.16 -15.42
N LEU A 5 11.04 7.58 -15.98
CA LEU A 5 12.15 7.03 -15.19
C LEU A 5 12.81 8.12 -14.34
N ALA A 6 12.93 9.34 -14.88
CA ALA A 6 13.43 10.47 -14.11
C ALA A 6 12.49 10.86 -12.95
N LEU A 7 11.17 10.82 -13.15
CA LEU A 7 10.19 11.11 -12.08
C LEU A 7 10.20 10.03 -10.98
N LEU A 8 10.29 8.75 -11.36
CA LEU A 8 10.46 7.64 -10.40
C LEU A 8 11.78 7.73 -9.62
N LEU A 9 12.87 8.15 -10.29
CA LEU A 9 14.17 8.39 -9.66
C LEU A 9 14.20 9.67 -8.80
N LEU A 10 13.33 10.65 -9.06
CA LEU A 10 13.18 11.86 -8.24
C LEU A 10 12.38 11.60 -6.96
N ILE A 11 11.42 10.66 -6.98
CA ILE A 11 10.58 10.31 -5.83
C ILE A 11 11.33 9.39 -4.83
N CYS A 12 12.44 8.77 -5.23
CA CYS A 12 13.26 7.91 -4.37
C CYS A 12 14.73 8.40 -4.31
N PRO A 13 15.04 9.46 -3.53
CA PRO A 13 16.39 10.03 -3.46
C PRO A 13 17.43 9.07 -2.86
N GLU A 14 16.99 8.06 -2.08
CA GLU A 14 17.90 7.13 -1.39
C GLU A 14 18.59 6.11 -2.32
N ALA A 15 18.11 5.92 -3.56
CA ALA A 15 18.79 5.06 -4.53
C ALA A 15 20.11 5.67 -5.07
N ARG A 16 20.40 6.96 -4.78
CA ARG A 16 21.65 7.64 -5.15
C ARG A 16 22.76 7.57 -4.09
N ALA A 17 22.51 6.98 -2.92
CA ALA A 17 23.48 6.89 -1.83
C ALA A 17 24.21 5.54 -1.78
N MET A 18 24.61 4.97 -2.92
CA MET A 18 25.70 3.99 -2.97
C MET A 18 26.88 4.60 -3.72
N ARG A 19 27.64 5.47 -3.02
CA ARG A 19 29.03 5.71 -3.37
C ARG A 19 29.88 4.66 -2.69
N ILE A 20 30.55 3.83 -3.48
CA ILE A 20 31.71 3.08 -3.03
C ILE A 20 32.80 4.12 -2.74
N VAL A 21 33.01 4.41 -1.45
CA VAL A 21 34.21 5.11 -0.99
C VAL A 21 35.00 4.12 -0.13
N GLY A 22 36.11 3.62 -0.68
CA GLY A 22 37.21 3.11 0.13
C GLY A 22 37.16 1.67 0.65
N GLY A 23 36.38 0.76 0.06
CA GLY A 23 36.67 -0.69 0.10
C GLY A 23 36.83 -1.37 1.47
N VAL A 24 36.33 -0.79 2.57
CA VAL A 24 36.36 -1.41 3.90
C VAL A 24 35.02 -1.17 4.59
N MET A 25 34.22 -2.22 4.69
CA MET A 25 32.97 -2.22 5.44
C MET A 25 33.31 -2.39 6.93
N ARG A 26 33.28 -1.29 7.70
CA ARG A 26 33.35 -1.35 9.17
C ARG A 26 31.93 -1.41 9.72
N PRO A 27 31.61 -2.38 10.59
CA PRO A 27 30.31 -2.43 11.24
C PRO A 27 30.13 -1.22 12.17
N PRO A 28 28.93 -0.63 12.26
CA PRO A 28 28.65 0.37 13.27
C PRO A 28 28.76 -0.26 14.66
N LEU A 29 29.48 0.44 15.54
CA LEU A 29 29.62 0.13 16.95
C LEU A 29 28.23 -0.03 17.57
N ARG A 30 28.02 -1.17 18.25
CA ARG A 30 26.83 -1.46 19.06
C ARG A 30 26.61 -0.34 20.07
N CYS A 31 25.47 0.34 19.97
CA CYS A 31 24.88 0.99 21.13
C CYS A 31 24.30 -0.10 22.04
N PRO A 32 24.59 -0.10 23.35
CA PRO A 32 23.99 -1.03 24.29
C PRO A 32 22.51 -0.66 24.49
N SER A 33 21.62 -1.58 24.13
CA SER A 33 20.22 -1.54 24.55
C SER A 33 20.13 -1.70 26.08
N PRO A 34 19.52 -0.76 26.82
CA PRO A 34 19.22 -0.96 28.23
C PRO A 34 17.89 -1.69 28.34
N PHE A 35 17.88 -3.00 28.08
CA PHE A 35 16.67 -3.79 28.30
C PHE A 35 17.00 -5.26 28.56
N LEU A 36 17.62 -5.52 29.72
CA LEU A 36 17.68 -6.84 30.34
C LEU A 36 18.16 -6.73 31.79
N ARG A 37 17.22 -6.49 32.72
CA ARG A 37 17.28 -6.92 34.12
C ARG A 37 15.95 -6.64 34.82
N LEU A 38 15.33 -7.71 35.33
CA LEU A 38 14.48 -7.83 36.53
C LEU A 38 13.79 -9.20 36.41
N ASP A 39 14.43 -10.27 36.90
CA ASP A 39 14.42 -10.80 38.28
C ASP A 39 13.33 -11.89 38.39
N LEU A 40 13.69 -13.17 38.36
CA LEU A 40 14.05 -14.00 39.53
C LEU A 40 13.04 -13.91 40.67
N GLU A 41 12.19 -14.94 40.70
CA GLU A 41 11.67 -15.64 41.88
C GLU A 41 11.87 -14.98 43.26
N GLY A 42 10.79 -14.41 43.80
CA GLY A 42 10.65 -14.10 45.20
C GLY A 42 9.24 -14.45 45.70
N LYS A 43 9.12 -15.58 46.40
CA LYS A 43 7.91 -15.98 47.14
C LYS A 43 7.60 -14.94 48.22
N THR A 44 6.70 -14.00 47.95
CA THR A 44 6.15 -13.12 48.99
C THR A 44 4.87 -13.71 49.57
N SER A 45 4.93 -13.94 50.87
CA SER A 45 3.93 -14.51 51.76
C SER A 45 2.56 -13.80 51.68
N ARG A 46 1.49 -14.60 51.72
CA ARG A 46 0.07 -14.23 51.62
C ARG A 46 -0.44 -13.42 52.84
N THR A 47 0.41 -13.12 53.81
CA THR A 47 0.01 -12.56 55.12
C THR A 47 0.22 -11.04 55.21
N GLU A 48 1.05 -10.42 54.36
CA GLU A 48 1.25 -8.96 54.35
C GLU A 48 0.19 -8.18 53.57
N ARG A 49 -0.56 -8.84 52.68
CA ARG A 49 -1.57 -8.19 51.83
C ARG A 49 -2.81 -7.70 52.59
N ARG A 50 -2.94 -8.00 53.88
CA ARG A 50 -4.13 -7.68 54.69
C ARG A 50 -3.98 -6.45 55.59
N ARG A 51 -2.80 -5.80 55.64
CA ARG A 51 -2.57 -4.60 56.46
C ARG A 51 -2.46 -3.27 55.68
N LEU A 52 -2.48 -3.31 54.35
CA LEU A 52 -2.44 -2.10 53.50
C LEU A 52 -3.83 -1.68 52.98
N MET A 53 -4.92 -2.21 53.54
CA MET A 53 -6.30 -1.87 53.17
C MET A 53 -7.04 -1.02 54.23
N SER A 54 -6.33 -0.25 55.07
CA SER A 54 -6.99 0.55 56.10
C SER A 54 -6.21 1.81 56.44
N THR A 55 -6.31 2.80 55.54
CA THR A 55 -6.13 4.26 55.74
C THR A 55 -6.26 4.84 54.32
N GLY A 56 -7.27 5.61 53.92
CA GLY A 56 -8.07 6.58 54.66
C GLY A 56 -7.62 7.97 54.24
N GLU A 57 -7.93 8.39 52.99
CA GLU A 57 -7.82 9.76 52.46
C GLU A 57 -8.78 9.83 51.25
N ALA A 58 -9.98 10.39 51.42
CA ALA A 58 -10.27 11.83 51.29
C ALA A 58 -10.20 12.31 49.83
N GLU A 59 -11.32 12.08 49.14
CA GLU A 59 -12.01 13.00 48.23
C GLU A 59 -11.22 14.25 47.79
N LEU A 60 -10.61 14.16 46.61
CA LEU A 60 -10.40 15.31 45.73
C LEU A 60 -10.93 14.93 44.35
N THR A 61 -12.23 15.10 44.17
CA THR A 61 -12.89 14.97 42.87
C THR A 61 -12.50 16.20 42.04
N GLU A 62 -11.29 16.18 41.51
CA GLU A 62 -10.86 17.11 40.47
C GLU A 62 -11.64 16.73 39.21
N GLU A 63 -12.75 17.45 38.95
CA GLU A 63 -13.48 17.35 37.69
C GLU A 63 -12.56 17.80 36.55
N LEU A 64 -11.85 16.83 35.98
CA LEU A 64 -11.16 17.01 34.72
C LEU A 64 -12.19 17.45 33.67
N PRO A 65 -11.94 18.55 32.94
CA PRO A 65 -12.83 18.99 31.89
C PRO A 65 -13.01 17.84 30.91
N SER A 66 -14.27 17.42 30.74
CA SER A 66 -14.77 16.49 29.73
C SER A 66 -13.88 16.55 28.49
N ALA A 67 -13.02 15.53 28.35
CA ALA A 67 -12.20 15.36 27.17
C ALA A 67 -13.18 15.38 25.99
N SER A 68 -13.13 16.44 25.19
CA SER A 68 -13.82 16.49 23.91
C SER A 68 -13.53 15.16 23.24
N ALA A 69 -14.58 14.36 23.01
CA ALA A 69 -14.50 13.08 22.32
C ALA A 69 -14.08 13.37 20.87
N GLY A 70 -12.80 13.68 20.70
CA GLY A 70 -12.18 14.07 19.46
C GLY A 70 -12.05 12.82 18.61
N PHE A 71 -12.39 12.95 17.34
CA PHE A 71 -12.16 11.90 16.37
C PHE A 71 -10.67 11.51 16.37
N SER A 72 -10.37 10.27 16.75
CA SER A 72 -9.03 9.70 16.65
C SER A 72 -8.95 8.82 15.41
N TYR A 73 -8.20 9.27 14.40
CA TYR A 73 -7.98 8.50 13.17
C TYR A 73 -7.41 7.10 13.46
N ALA A 74 -6.47 7.00 14.40
CA ALA A 74 -5.88 5.72 14.78
C ALA A 74 -6.92 4.75 15.37
N ASN A 75 -7.88 5.24 16.14
CA ASN A 75 -8.96 4.40 16.67
C ASN A 75 -9.93 4.00 15.54
N PHE A 76 -10.33 4.94 14.68
CA PHE A 76 -11.16 4.65 13.51
C PHE A 76 -10.53 3.60 12.58
N ALA A 77 -9.24 3.74 12.27
CA ALA A 77 -8.52 2.82 11.40
C ALA A 77 -8.42 1.40 11.99
N ARG A 78 -8.31 1.27 13.33
CA ARG A 78 -8.31 -0.03 14.02
C ARG A 78 -9.69 -0.64 14.13
N GLU A 79 -10.72 0.14 14.44
CA GLU A 79 -12.10 -0.34 14.59
C GLU A 79 -12.78 -0.67 13.26
N ARG A 80 -12.43 0.07 12.20
CA ARG A 80 -13.02 -0.07 10.86
C ARG A 80 -11.96 -0.16 9.76
N PRO A 81 -11.08 -1.19 9.76
CA PRO A 81 -9.95 -1.29 8.84
C PRO A 81 -10.38 -1.38 7.37
N PHE A 82 -11.50 -2.05 7.07
CA PHE A 82 -12.04 -2.13 5.72
C PHE A 82 -12.55 -0.77 5.20
N ALA A 83 -13.33 -0.05 6.01
CA ALA A 83 -13.83 1.28 5.65
C ALA A 83 -12.67 2.28 5.49
N ASN A 84 -11.66 2.21 6.36
CA ASN A 84 -10.45 3.00 6.22
C ASN A 84 -9.71 2.69 4.91
N ASN A 85 -9.60 1.42 4.52
CA ASN A 85 -8.97 1.04 3.26
C ASN A 85 -9.73 1.58 2.04
N ILE A 86 -11.07 1.46 2.00
CA ILE A 86 -11.89 2.04 0.94
C ILE A 86 -11.66 3.55 0.87
N LEU A 87 -11.73 4.26 2.00
CA LEU A 87 -11.55 5.71 2.05
C LEU A 87 -10.18 6.14 1.50
N ILE A 88 -9.10 5.47 1.94
CA ILE A 88 -7.75 5.75 1.45
C ILE A 88 -7.66 5.43 -0.03
N ALA A 89 -8.17 4.28 -0.48
CA ALA A 89 -8.09 3.85 -1.87
C ALA A 89 -8.80 4.84 -2.81
N THR A 90 -10.04 5.21 -2.49
CA THR A 90 -10.83 6.20 -3.25
C THR A 90 -10.16 7.57 -3.26
N THR A 91 -9.72 8.07 -2.10
CA THR A 91 -9.08 9.38 -2.02
C THR A 91 -7.77 9.40 -2.79
N LYS A 92 -6.98 8.33 -2.68
CA LYS A 92 -5.71 8.16 -3.40
C LYS A 92 -5.92 8.16 -4.91
N THR A 93 -6.90 7.42 -5.43
CA THR A 93 -7.14 7.37 -6.87
C THR A 93 -7.71 8.68 -7.40
N ALA A 94 -8.60 9.34 -6.65
CA ALA A 94 -9.09 10.67 -6.98
C ALA A 94 -7.95 11.70 -7.04
N ALA A 95 -7.05 11.68 -6.05
CA ALA A 95 -5.90 12.58 -6.01
C ALA A 95 -4.89 12.29 -7.14
N ALA A 96 -4.65 11.01 -7.46
CA ALA A 96 -3.79 10.61 -8.57
C ALA A 96 -4.36 11.06 -9.93
N ASP A 97 -5.68 10.94 -10.10
CA ASP A 97 -6.39 11.43 -11.27
C ASP A 97 -6.31 12.96 -11.38
N LEU A 98 -6.61 13.69 -10.31
CA LEU A 98 -6.50 15.15 -10.29
C LEU A 98 -5.09 15.63 -10.63
N LEU A 99 -4.06 14.96 -10.09
CA LEU A 99 -2.67 15.23 -10.43
C LEU A 99 -2.40 14.95 -11.91
N ALA A 100 -2.94 13.87 -12.47
CA ALA A 100 -2.82 13.59 -13.89
C ALA A 100 -3.49 14.63 -14.77
N GLN A 101 -4.67 15.13 -14.39
CA GLN A 101 -5.36 16.18 -15.13
C GLN A 101 -4.59 17.51 -15.06
N VAL A 102 -4.31 17.97 -13.84
CA VAL A 102 -3.83 19.34 -13.61
C VAL A 102 -2.33 19.46 -13.87
N VAL A 103 -1.54 18.51 -13.37
CA VAL A 103 -0.07 18.62 -13.41
C VAL A 103 0.50 17.94 -14.64
N ILE A 104 0.00 16.78 -15.04
CA ILE A 104 0.56 16.05 -16.19
C ILE A 104 -0.04 16.56 -17.50
N ALA A 105 -1.37 16.63 -17.58
CA ALA A 105 -2.07 17.09 -18.79
C ALA A 105 -2.23 18.61 -18.87
N GLN A 106 -1.85 19.35 -17.82
CA GLN A 106 -1.94 20.83 -17.76
C GLN A 106 -3.38 21.34 -18.01
N THR A 107 -4.38 20.57 -17.58
CA THR A 107 -5.80 20.92 -17.68
C THR A 107 -6.16 21.96 -16.60
N PRO A 108 -6.72 23.13 -16.96
CA PRO A 108 -7.15 24.11 -15.97
C PRO A 108 -8.34 23.59 -15.15
N LEU A 109 -8.44 24.04 -13.89
CA LEU A 109 -9.36 23.48 -12.89
C LEU A 109 -10.85 23.59 -13.23
N ASP A 110 -11.23 24.53 -14.08
CA ASP A 110 -12.59 24.74 -14.58
C ASP A 110 -12.97 23.78 -15.72
N SER A 111 -11.99 23.08 -16.30
CA SER A 111 -12.15 22.15 -17.42
C SER A 111 -11.85 20.70 -17.06
N LEU A 112 -11.90 20.37 -15.76
CA LEU A 112 -11.65 19.00 -15.29
C LEU A 112 -12.68 18.01 -15.85
N ASP A 113 -12.17 16.86 -16.29
CA ASP A 113 -13.01 15.75 -16.70
C ASP A 113 -13.51 15.02 -15.44
N LEU A 114 -14.73 15.37 -15.02
CA LEU A 114 -15.38 14.77 -13.86
C LEU A 114 -15.83 13.34 -14.09
N GLN A 115 -16.07 12.92 -15.35
CA GLN A 115 -16.38 11.53 -15.66
C GLN A 115 -15.14 10.67 -15.44
N ARG A 116 -13.97 11.15 -15.86
CA ARG A 116 -12.69 10.51 -15.54
C ARG A 116 -12.45 10.43 -14.03
N SER A 117 -12.68 11.50 -13.28
CA SER A 117 -12.56 11.45 -11.82
C SER A 117 -13.53 10.46 -11.18
N LEU A 118 -14.78 10.38 -11.68
CA LEU A 118 -15.76 9.39 -11.25
C LEU A 118 -15.28 7.95 -11.50
N LEU A 119 -14.70 7.67 -12.68
CA LEU A 119 -14.10 6.38 -12.99
C LEU A 119 -13.04 5.99 -11.95
N PHE A 120 -12.08 6.88 -11.67
CA PHE A 120 -11.02 6.58 -10.71
C PHE A 120 -11.52 6.49 -9.26
N CYS A 121 -12.55 7.25 -8.89
CA CYS A 121 -13.21 7.13 -7.59
C CYS A 121 -13.90 5.76 -7.44
N LEU A 122 -14.70 5.35 -8.42
CA LEU A 122 -15.43 4.07 -8.40
C LEU A 122 -14.46 2.88 -8.43
N PHE A 123 -13.48 2.92 -9.35
CA PHE A 123 -12.46 1.89 -9.43
C PHE A 123 -11.61 1.83 -8.15
N GLY A 124 -11.26 2.98 -7.59
CA GLY A 124 -10.61 3.11 -6.29
C GLY A 124 -11.38 2.50 -5.14
N ALA A 125 -12.69 2.77 -5.06
CA ALA A 125 -13.54 2.25 -4.00
C ALA A 125 -13.74 0.73 -4.12
N VAL A 126 -14.15 0.27 -5.30
CA VAL A 126 -14.62 -1.11 -5.50
C VAL A 126 -13.44 -2.07 -5.66
N TYR A 127 -12.52 -1.77 -6.58
CA TYR A 127 -11.40 -2.65 -6.85
C TYR A 127 -10.32 -2.52 -5.78
N LEU A 128 -9.73 -1.33 -5.64
CA LEU A 128 -8.59 -1.12 -4.72
C LEU A 128 -9.02 -1.17 -3.25
N GLY A 129 -10.20 -0.61 -2.94
CA GLY A 129 -10.77 -0.57 -1.60
C GLY A 129 -11.37 -1.91 -1.17
N GLY A 130 -12.17 -2.54 -2.04
CA GLY A 130 -12.87 -3.79 -1.78
C GLY A 130 -12.06 -5.03 -2.13
N PHE A 131 -11.96 -5.33 -3.43
CA PHE A 131 -11.37 -6.58 -3.93
C PHE A 131 -9.91 -6.75 -3.50
N GLN A 132 -9.08 -5.72 -3.67
CA GLN A 132 -7.66 -5.80 -3.36
C GLN A 132 -7.41 -5.99 -1.86
N TYR A 133 -8.21 -5.36 -0.99
CA TYR A 133 -8.14 -5.62 0.45
C TYR A 133 -8.44 -7.09 0.76
N PHE A 134 -9.53 -7.61 0.20
CA PHE A 134 -9.92 -9.00 0.38
C PHE A 134 -8.81 -9.95 -0.11
N TYR A 135 -8.29 -9.72 -1.31
CA TYR A 135 -7.22 -10.52 -1.91
C TYR A 135 -5.94 -10.49 -1.07
N GLN A 136 -5.46 -9.30 -0.69
CA GLN A 136 -4.21 -9.17 0.05
C GLN A 136 -4.33 -9.71 1.48
N VAL A 137 -5.44 -9.45 2.18
CA VAL A 137 -5.60 -9.86 3.58
C VAL A 137 -5.97 -11.33 3.72
N ASN A 138 -6.86 -11.87 2.87
CA ASN A 138 -7.40 -13.21 3.05
C ASN A 138 -6.71 -14.28 2.21
N VAL A 139 -6.19 -13.92 1.04
CA VAL A 139 -5.60 -14.87 0.09
C VAL A 139 -4.09 -14.82 0.19
N PHE A 140 -3.50 -13.65 -0.02
CA PHE A 140 -2.04 -13.51 -0.12
C PHE A 140 -1.30 -13.88 1.17
N LYS A 141 -1.82 -13.45 2.34
CA LYS A 141 -1.25 -13.81 3.65
C LYS A 141 -1.26 -15.31 3.94
N LYS A 142 -2.16 -16.09 3.34
CA LYS A 142 -2.25 -17.54 3.54
C LYS A 142 -1.33 -18.33 2.60
N LEU A 143 -1.01 -17.77 1.45
CA LEU A 143 -0.22 -18.43 0.41
C LEU A 143 1.28 -18.37 0.66
N PHE A 144 1.76 -17.31 1.33
CA PHE A 144 3.19 -17.06 1.49
C PHE A 144 3.55 -16.70 2.93
N ASP A 145 4.38 -17.55 3.56
CA ASP A 145 5.08 -17.22 4.79
C ASP A 145 6.45 -16.62 4.45
N VAL A 146 6.62 -15.32 4.68
CA VAL A 146 7.70 -14.49 4.12
C VAL A 146 8.39 -13.64 5.16
N GLU A 147 8.03 -13.79 6.42
CA GLU A 147 8.62 -13.03 7.52
C GLU A 147 10.09 -13.39 7.71
N ALA A 148 10.41 -14.69 7.62
CA ALA A 148 11.78 -15.18 7.67
C ALA A 148 12.66 -14.62 6.54
N PHE A 149 12.15 -14.52 5.32
CA PHE A 149 12.89 -13.96 4.18
C PHE A 149 13.07 -12.44 4.31
N THR A 150 12.00 -11.72 4.64
CA THR A 150 12.03 -10.23 4.63
C THR A 150 12.83 -9.61 5.77
N SER A 151 13.00 -10.33 6.88
CA SER A 151 13.78 -9.88 8.04
C SER A 151 15.29 -10.02 7.87
N GLN A 152 15.76 -10.78 6.88
CA GLN A 152 17.19 -10.96 6.61
C GLN A 152 17.84 -9.69 6.03
N PRO A 153 19.15 -9.48 6.27
CA PRO A 153 19.93 -8.48 5.55
C PRO A 153 20.05 -8.85 4.06
N TRP A 154 20.31 -7.86 3.20
CA TRP A 154 20.31 -8.03 1.74
C TRP A 154 21.30 -9.08 1.24
N GLU A 155 22.46 -9.20 1.86
CA GLU A 155 23.48 -10.18 1.47
C GLU A 155 23.01 -11.62 1.67
N ASP A 156 22.27 -11.88 2.75
CA ASP A 156 21.73 -13.21 3.07
C ASP A 156 20.51 -13.54 2.21
N LYS A 157 19.66 -12.54 1.89
CA LYS A 157 18.52 -12.70 0.97
C LYS A 157 18.93 -13.22 -0.40
N LEU A 158 20.07 -12.78 -0.92
CA LEU A 158 20.58 -13.22 -2.23
C LEU A 158 21.04 -14.69 -2.21
N ARG A 159 21.26 -15.26 -1.02
CA ARG A 159 21.68 -16.65 -0.82
C ARG A 159 20.52 -17.54 -0.35
N ASP A 160 19.41 -16.96 0.12
CA ASP A 160 18.19 -17.66 0.52
C ASP A 160 17.39 -18.14 -0.71
N GLY A 161 17.79 -19.29 -1.26
CA GLY A 161 17.11 -19.92 -2.40
C GLY A 161 15.59 -20.12 -2.20
N PRO A 162 15.13 -20.68 -1.06
CA PRO A 162 13.71 -20.76 -0.73
C PRO A 162 13.01 -19.39 -0.74
N GLY A 163 13.61 -18.39 -0.09
CA GLY A 163 13.08 -17.02 -0.05
C GLY A 163 12.98 -16.35 -1.42
N LEU A 164 13.99 -16.53 -2.27
CA LEU A 164 13.99 -16.03 -3.65
C LEU A 164 12.91 -16.71 -4.52
N ARG A 165 12.66 -18.01 -4.32
CA ARG A 165 11.55 -18.71 -4.99
C ARG A 165 10.20 -18.18 -4.52
N ALA A 166 10.04 -17.93 -3.22
CA ALA A 166 8.83 -17.32 -2.68
C ALA A 166 8.63 -15.88 -3.20
N LEU A 167 9.71 -15.10 -3.33
CA LEU A 167 9.70 -13.77 -3.95
C LEU A 167 9.25 -13.83 -5.41
N ALA A 168 9.83 -14.73 -6.20
CA ALA A 168 9.45 -14.93 -7.60
C ALA A 168 7.99 -15.37 -7.73
N ALA A 169 7.52 -16.29 -6.87
CA ALA A 169 6.14 -16.76 -6.86
C ALA A 169 5.15 -15.65 -6.48
N GLN A 170 5.45 -14.84 -5.46
CA GLN A 170 4.67 -13.66 -5.09
C GLN A 170 4.56 -12.66 -6.24
N THR A 171 5.69 -12.37 -6.89
CA THR A 171 5.76 -11.43 -8.01
C THR A 171 4.98 -11.95 -9.22
N ALA A 172 5.14 -13.22 -9.58
CA ALA A 172 4.40 -13.84 -10.69
C ALA A 172 2.89 -13.85 -10.42
N LEU A 173 2.47 -14.15 -9.18
CA LEU A 173 1.06 -14.15 -8.81
C LEU A 173 0.46 -12.74 -8.88
N ASP A 174 1.16 -11.72 -8.36
CA ASP A 174 0.67 -10.34 -8.38
C ASP A 174 0.56 -9.83 -9.82
N LEU A 175 1.58 -10.05 -10.66
CA LEU A 175 1.52 -9.73 -12.09
C LEU A 175 0.37 -10.44 -12.80
N THR A 176 0.15 -11.73 -12.52
CA THR A 176 -0.99 -12.48 -13.09
C THR A 176 -2.32 -11.86 -12.70
N VAL A 177 -2.50 -11.47 -11.43
CA VAL A 177 -3.73 -10.79 -10.98
C VAL A 177 -3.86 -9.42 -11.64
N LEU A 178 -2.76 -8.70 -11.84
CA LEU A 178 -2.76 -7.43 -12.53
C LEU A 178 -3.17 -7.56 -14.01
N THR A 179 -2.63 -8.54 -14.73
CA THR A 179 -2.93 -8.81 -16.14
C THR A 179 -4.36 -9.33 -16.34
N PHE A 180 -4.80 -10.29 -15.53
CA PHE A 180 -6.05 -11.01 -15.79
C PHE A 180 -7.26 -10.53 -14.99
N ILE A 181 -7.06 -9.71 -13.96
CA ILE A 181 -8.15 -9.20 -13.13
C ILE A 181 -8.14 -7.67 -13.12
N TYR A 182 -7.02 -7.03 -12.76
CA TYR A 182 -6.97 -5.57 -12.61
C TYR A 182 -7.25 -4.83 -13.92
N LEU A 183 -6.48 -5.10 -14.98
CA LEU A 183 -6.61 -4.37 -16.25
C LEU A 183 -7.99 -4.63 -16.91
N PRO A 184 -8.48 -5.87 -17.08
CA PRO A 184 -9.82 -6.12 -17.58
C PRO A 184 -10.89 -5.38 -16.78
N THR A 185 -10.83 -5.44 -15.45
CA THR A 185 -11.81 -4.77 -14.59
C THR A 185 -11.77 -3.25 -14.78
N PHE A 186 -10.58 -2.65 -14.87
CA PHE A 186 -10.44 -1.23 -15.16
C PHE A 186 -11.15 -0.85 -16.48
N TYR A 187 -10.94 -1.63 -17.54
CA TYR A 187 -11.60 -1.38 -18.82
C TYR A 187 -13.12 -1.56 -18.80
N VAL A 188 -13.63 -2.51 -18.01
CA VAL A 188 -15.09 -2.66 -17.80
C VAL A 188 -15.66 -1.46 -17.04
N PHE A 189 -14.98 -0.98 -16.00
CA PHE A 189 -15.38 0.25 -15.30
C PHE A 189 -15.31 1.47 -16.22
N LYS A 190 -14.26 1.56 -17.05
CA LYS A 190 -14.13 2.60 -18.07
C LYS A 190 -15.33 2.60 -19.01
N ALA A 191 -15.70 1.42 -19.53
CA ALA A 191 -16.87 1.28 -20.38
C ALA A 191 -18.18 1.62 -19.64
N ALA A 192 -18.32 1.25 -18.37
CA ALA A 192 -19.50 1.59 -17.57
C ALA A 192 -19.70 3.10 -17.41
N VAL A 193 -18.61 3.85 -17.25
CA VAL A 193 -18.68 5.32 -17.08
C VAL A 193 -18.86 6.05 -18.42
N PHE A 194 -18.20 5.60 -19.48
CA PHE A 194 -18.12 6.36 -20.73
C PHE A 194 -19.00 5.87 -21.88
N SER A 195 -19.55 4.65 -21.82
CA SER A 195 -20.39 4.13 -22.92
C SER A 195 -21.78 4.78 -23.01
N GLY A 196 -22.24 5.44 -21.95
CA GLY A 196 -23.61 5.94 -21.84
C GLY A 196 -24.69 4.84 -21.74
N SER A 197 -24.30 3.56 -21.80
CA SER A 197 -25.21 2.42 -21.63
C SER A 197 -25.41 2.11 -20.16
N MET A 198 -26.62 1.66 -19.78
CA MET A 198 -26.90 1.09 -18.45
C MET A 198 -26.84 -0.44 -18.43
N ASP A 199 -26.56 -1.08 -19.56
CA ASP A 199 -26.48 -2.53 -19.69
C ASP A 199 -25.08 -3.05 -19.32
N PRO A 200 -24.95 -3.86 -18.24
CA PRO A 200 -23.68 -4.44 -17.83
C PRO A 200 -23.01 -5.32 -18.90
N HIS A 201 -23.80 -5.95 -19.77
CA HIS A 201 -23.25 -6.76 -20.86
C HIS A 201 -22.49 -5.89 -21.87
N VAL A 202 -22.99 -4.68 -22.15
CA VAL A 202 -22.29 -3.71 -23.01
C VAL A 202 -20.98 -3.29 -22.37
N TRP A 203 -20.95 -3.05 -21.06
CA TRP A 203 -19.73 -2.66 -20.35
C TRP A 203 -18.68 -3.77 -20.40
N ALA A 204 -19.09 -5.01 -20.13
CA ALA A 204 -18.21 -6.16 -20.16
C ALA A 204 -17.63 -6.40 -21.56
N SER A 205 -18.50 -6.46 -22.58
CA SER A 205 -18.08 -6.74 -23.96
C SER A 205 -17.20 -5.62 -24.54
N SER A 206 -17.61 -4.36 -24.44
CA SER A 206 -16.84 -3.22 -24.97
C SER A 206 -15.57 -2.95 -24.17
N GLY A 207 -15.62 -3.12 -22.84
CA GLY A 207 -14.45 -3.03 -21.97
C GLY A 207 -13.41 -4.11 -22.31
N LEU A 208 -13.82 -5.37 -22.42
CA LEU A 208 -12.91 -6.46 -22.78
C LEU A 208 -12.35 -6.32 -24.20
N ALA A 209 -13.16 -5.88 -25.17
CA ALA A 209 -12.67 -5.58 -26.52
C ALA A 209 -11.61 -4.45 -26.52
N SER A 210 -11.84 -3.41 -25.71
CA SER A 210 -10.89 -2.31 -25.53
C SER A 210 -9.61 -2.76 -24.81
N TYR A 211 -9.72 -3.67 -23.85
CA TYR A 211 -8.56 -4.26 -23.19
C TYR A 211 -7.75 -5.10 -24.18
N GLN A 212 -8.40 -5.97 -24.97
CA GLN A 212 -7.73 -6.82 -25.95
C GLN A 212 -6.97 -6.01 -27.01
N SER A 213 -7.56 -4.90 -27.49
CA SER A 213 -6.89 -4.04 -28.48
C SER A 213 -5.68 -3.29 -27.91
N ASN A 214 -5.70 -2.98 -26.60
CA ASN A 214 -4.61 -2.29 -25.91
C ASN A 214 -3.65 -3.22 -25.16
N PHE A 215 -3.92 -4.54 -25.16
CA PHE A 215 -3.25 -5.53 -24.31
C PHE A 215 -1.74 -5.42 -24.35
N GLN A 216 -1.14 -5.45 -25.56
CA GLN A 216 0.31 -5.46 -25.70
C GLN A 216 0.97 -4.22 -25.09
N LYS A 217 0.37 -3.04 -25.28
CA LYS A 217 0.92 -1.78 -24.79
C LYS A 217 0.76 -1.68 -23.27
N ASP A 218 -0.44 -1.94 -22.78
CA ASP A 218 -0.74 -1.79 -21.36
C ASP A 218 -0.04 -2.84 -20.51
N GLU A 219 0.01 -4.09 -20.97
CA GLU A 219 0.72 -5.18 -20.30
C GLU A 219 2.22 -4.91 -20.25
N PHE A 220 2.79 -4.39 -21.32
CA PHE A 220 4.20 -4.05 -21.35
C PHE A 220 4.54 -2.89 -20.41
N ASP A 221 3.71 -1.85 -20.37
CA ASP A 221 3.86 -0.76 -19.42
C ASP A 221 3.64 -1.23 -17.97
N LEU A 222 2.69 -2.16 -17.77
CA LEU A 222 2.41 -2.78 -16.47
C LEU A 222 3.62 -3.56 -15.97
N ILE A 223 4.15 -4.49 -16.75
CA ILE A 223 5.32 -5.30 -16.37
C ILE A 223 6.52 -4.38 -16.09
N ARG A 224 6.74 -3.35 -16.91
CA ARG A 224 7.86 -2.41 -16.71
C ARG A 224 7.80 -1.64 -15.39
N VAL A 225 6.61 -1.37 -14.89
CA VAL A 225 6.43 -0.66 -13.62
C VAL A 225 6.37 -1.63 -12.46
N TRP A 226 5.53 -2.66 -12.57
CA TRP A 226 5.18 -3.54 -11.46
C TRP A 226 6.20 -4.66 -11.22
N LEU A 227 6.84 -5.21 -12.25
CA LEU A 227 7.88 -6.24 -12.03
C LEU A 227 9.03 -5.72 -11.12
N PRO A 228 9.70 -4.58 -11.41
CA PRO A 228 10.73 -4.09 -10.52
C PRO A 228 10.16 -3.61 -9.17
N ALA A 229 8.96 -3.02 -9.17
CA ALA A 229 8.33 -2.56 -7.95
C ALA A 229 7.99 -3.72 -7.00
N ASP A 230 7.46 -4.83 -7.51
CA ASP A 230 7.10 -6.01 -6.73
C ASP A 230 8.32 -6.71 -6.18
N LEU A 231 9.40 -6.83 -6.97
CA LEU A 231 10.67 -7.35 -6.48
C LEU A 231 11.17 -6.55 -5.27
N VAL A 232 11.05 -5.21 -5.31
CA VAL A 232 11.40 -4.37 -4.15
C VAL A 232 10.38 -4.53 -3.03
N CYS A 233 9.08 -4.40 -3.32
CA CYS A 233 8.00 -4.45 -2.35
C CYS A 233 7.99 -5.76 -1.57
N PHE A 234 8.25 -6.90 -2.21
CA PHE A 234 8.24 -8.20 -1.55
C PHE A 234 9.59 -8.53 -0.87
N SER A 235 10.65 -7.79 -1.16
CA SER A 235 11.97 -7.93 -0.51
C SER A 235 12.13 -7.07 0.75
N VAL A 236 11.37 -5.97 0.89
CA VAL A 236 11.43 -5.13 2.09
C VAL A 236 10.68 -5.76 3.28
N PRO A 237 11.02 -5.38 4.54
CA PRO A 237 10.27 -5.79 5.73
C PRO A 237 8.76 -5.58 5.60
N LEU A 238 7.97 -6.45 6.24
CA LEU A 238 6.50 -6.47 6.15
C LEU A 238 5.84 -5.10 6.38
N TYR A 239 6.35 -4.31 7.32
CA TYR A 239 5.81 -2.98 7.63
C TYR A 239 6.07 -1.93 6.53
N LEU A 240 7.10 -2.11 5.69
CA LEU A 240 7.42 -1.21 4.57
C LEU A 240 6.72 -1.59 3.27
N ARG A 241 6.24 -2.83 3.14
CA ARG A 241 5.63 -3.32 1.90
C ARG A 241 4.45 -2.46 1.45
N LEU A 242 3.54 -2.15 2.38
CA LEU A 242 2.35 -1.35 2.10
C LEU A 242 2.71 0.10 1.70
N PRO A 243 3.54 0.85 2.46
CA PRO A 243 4.03 2.16 2.04
C PRO A 243 4.66 2.18 0.65
N VAL A 244 5.62 1.28 0.37
CA VAL A 244 6.31 1.24 -0.93
C VAL A 244 5.32 0.96 -2.06
N ARG A 245 4.42 -0.01 -1.87
CA ARG A 245 3.39 -0.36 -2.85
C ARG A 245 2.42 0.80 -3.09
N HIS A 246 2.07 1.58 -2.07
CA HIS A 246 1.19 2.73 -2.22
C HIS A 246 1.81 3.85 -3.06
N VAL A 247 3.11 4.11 -2.90
CA VAL A 247 3.84 5.09 -3.73
C VAL A 247 3.81 4.69 -5.20
N VAL A 248 4.20 3.44 -5.51
CA VAL A 248 4.18 2.92 -6.88
C VAL A 248 2.76 2.92 -7.44
N SER A 249 1.78 2.48 -6.64
CA SER A 249 0.37 2.44 -7.04
C SER A 249 -0.19 3.82 -7.34
N PHE A 250 0.22 4.86 -6.60
CA PHE A 250 -0.20 6.23 -6.87
C PHE A 250 0.32 6.72 -8.21
N VAL A 251 1.62 6.53 -8.48
CA VAL A 251 2.25 6.90 -9.76
C VAL A 251 1.63 6.11 -10.92
N TRP A 252 1.43 4.80 -10.76
CA TRP A 252 0.76 3.96 -11.75
C TRP A 252 -0.67 4.42 -12.03
N THR A 253 -1.41 4.84 -11.01
CA THR A 253 -2.78 5.33 -11.17
C THR A 253 -2.80 6.67 -11.91
N ALA A 254 -1.89 7.58 -11.60
CA ALA A 254 -1.75 8.84 -12.34
C ALA A 254 -1.37 8.59 -13.80
N TYR A 255 -0.46 7.64 -14.05
CA TYR A 255 -0.13 7.18 -15.40
C TYR A 255 -1.37 6.64 -16.14
N LEU A 256 -2.12 5.75 -15.50
CA LEU A 256 -3.31 5.13 -16.09
C LEU A 256 -4.41 6.18 -16.38
N SER A 257 -4.58 7.17 -15.49
CA SER A 257 -5.48 8.30 -15.72
C SER A 257 -5.05 9.14 -16.92
N PHE A 258 -3.76 9.43 -17.04
CA PHE A 258 -3.24 10.19 -18.16
C PHE A 258 -3.36 9.41 -19.48
N ALA A 259 -2.92 8.15 -19.49
CA ALA A 259 -2.82 7.34 -20.70
C ALA A 259 -4.18 6.79 -21.17
N ARG A 260 -5.09 6.48 -20.23
CA ARG A 260 -6.33 5.74 -20.49
C ARG A 260 -7.58 6.37 -19.88
N GLY A 261 -7.45 7.47 -19.12
CA GLY A 261 -8.60 8.14 -18.52
C GLY A 261 -9.38 9.03 -19.49
N GLY A 262 -8.78 9.42 -20.62
CA GLY A 262 -9.49 10.14 -21.69
C GLY A 262 -10.34 9.22 -22.57
N HIS A 263 -11.30 9.84 -23.26
CA HIS A 263 -12.15 9.24 -24.29
C HIS A 263 -11.35 8.88 -25.55
#